data_AF-A0A6V8ETI3-F1
#
_entry.id   AF-A0A6V8ETI3-F1
#
_cell.length_a   1.000
_cell.length_b   1.000
_cell.length_c   1.000
_cell.angle_alpha   90.00
_cell.angle_beta   90.00
_cell.angle_gamma   90.00
#
_symmetry.space_group_name_H-M   'P 1'
#
loop_
_entity.id
_entity.type
_entity.pdbx_description
1 polymer ?
#
loop_
_entity_poly.entity_id
_entity_poly.type
_entity_poly.pdbx_seq_one_letter_code
_entity_poly.pdbx_strand_id
1 'polypeptide(L)'
;FMWGFGMRYAITSGVLAAKSIMGEVDYEEEVRRRLLPLVKASATNRFLMNRMGDRGFKAVARYWMRDQKRSGDGLRFMRRIYEPGLLRRMVWPVARLAMLRRGASSDGRRHLRMPFRKALKRDIWEPSTEAIEVSEQWKKTQKKGAKTSFSSSDQ
;
A
#
# COMPACT_ATOMS: atom_id res chain seq x y z
N PHE A 1 1.19 -3.55 -3.25
CA PHE A 1 0.58 -2.40 -3.92
C PHE A 1 1.21 -2.30 -5.30
N MET A 2 0.49 -2.63 -6.38
CA MET A 2 0.97 -2.32 -7.74
C MET A 2 0.89 -0.79 -7.89
N TRP A 3 1.89 -0.12 -8.45
CA TRP A 3 1.93 1.34 -8.70
C TRP A 3 2.40 2.27 -7.57
N GLY A 4 3.39 1.88 -6.75
CA GLY A 4 4.14 2.84 -5.92
C GLY A 4 3.36 3.50 -4.76
N PHE A 5 2.06 3.18 -4.62
CA PHE A 5 1.20 3.74 -3.58
C PHE A 5 1.75 3.50 -2.15
N GLY A 6 2.35 2.34 -1.89
CA GLY A 6 2.89 2.02 -0.58
C GLY A 6 4.01 2.96 -0.13
N MET A 7 4.95 3.28 -1.02
CA MET A 7 6.06 4.20 -0.72
C MET A 7 5.54 5.63 -0.53
N ARG A 8 4.67 6.09 -1.44
CA ARG A 8 4.07 7.43 -1.34
C ARG A 8 3.25 7.59 -0.06
N TYR A 9 2.51 6.57 0.35
CA TYR A 9 1.76 6.58 1.61
C TYR A 9 2.69 6.57 2.81
N ALA A 10 3.76 5.78 2.81
CA ALA A 10 4.74 5.78 3.90
C ALA A 10 5.38 7.16 4.11
N ILE A 11 5.76 7.83 3.02
CA ILE A 11 6.29 9.20 3.07
C ILE A 11 5.21 10.16 3.58
N THR A 12 4.00 10.11 3.00
CA THR A 12 2.91 11.02 3.38
C THR A 12 2.50 10.84 4.84
N SER A 13 2.41 9.59 5.32
CA SER A 13 2.12 9.30 6.73
C SER A 13 3.26 9.75 7.63
N GLY A 14 4.53 9.62 7.21
CA GLY A 14 5.68 10.15 7.94
C GLY A 14 5.60 11.68 8.12
N VAL A 15 5.28 12.40 7.04
CA VAL A 15 5.07 13.86 7.10
C VAL A 15 3.90 14.23 8.01
N LEU A 16 2.78 13.52 7.95
CA LEU A 16 1.65 13.75 8.85
C LEU A 16 1.99 13.45 10.31
N ALA A 17 2.77 12.41 10.57
CA ALA A 17 3.22 12.07 11.91
C ALA A 17 4.11 13.19 12.48
N ALA A 18 5.06 13.70 11.69
CA ALA A 18 5.90 14.83 12.09
C ALA A 18 5.06 16.07 12.42
N LYS A 19 4.09 16.43 11.58
CA LYS A 19 3.17 17.57 11.85
C LYS A 19 2.33 17.37 13.11
N SER A 20 1.93 16.14 13.39
CA SER A 20 1.18 15.82 14.60
C SER A 20 2.04 15.93 15.86
N ILE A 21 3.31 15.51 15.79
CA ILE A 21 4.28 15.71 16.89
C ILE A 21 4.50 17.21 17.16
N MET A 22 4.49 18.04 16.10
CA MET A 22 4.59 19.50 16.22
C MET A 22 3.28 20.18 16.67
N GLY A 23 2.19 19.43 16.88
CA GLY A 23 0.90 19.96 17.32
C GLY A 23 0.08 20.69 16.25
N GLU A 24 0.50 20.65 14.98
CA GLU A 24 -0.20 21.35 13.89
C GLU A 24 -1.50 20.65 13.47
N VAL A 25 -1.56 19.31 13.58
CA VAL A 25 -2.65 18.49 13.07
C VAL A 25 -2.89 17.24 13.91
N ASP A 26 -4.13 16.77 13.93
CA ASP A 26 -4.45 15.42 14.40
C ASP A 26 -4.06 14.39 13.32
N TYR A 27 -3.16 13.46 13.68
CA TYR A 27 -2.68 12.42 12.77
C TYR A 27 -3.81 11.49 12.31
N GLU A 28 -4.66 11.02 13.21
CA GLU A 28 -5.71 10.06 12.87
C GLU A 28 -6.74 10.67 11.93
N GLU A 29 -7.11 11.93 12.17
CA GLU A 29 -8.06 12.65 11.33
C GLU A 29 -7.52 12.83 9.90
N GLU A 30 -6.30 13.32 9.75
CA GLU A 30 -5.71 13.57 8.44
C GLU A 30 -5.43 12.29 7.66
N VAL A 31 -5.02 11.21 8.34
CA VAL A 31 -4.88 9.89 7.73
C VAL A 31 -6.24 9.36 7.27
N ARG A 32 -7.30 9.53 8.07
CA ARG A 32 -8.66 9.12 7.73
C ARG A 32 -9.20 9.89 6.53
N ARG A 33 -8.91 11.18 6.44
CA ARG A 33 -9.36 12.06 5.37
C ARG A 33 -8.62 11.81 4.06
N ARG A 34 -7.28 11.74 4.10
CA ARG A 34 -6.44 11.74 2.88
C ARG A 34 -6.00 10.35 2.45
N LEU A 35 -5.51 9.51 3.37
CA LEU A 35 -4.90 8.23 3.01
C LEU A 35 -5.93 7.11 2.89
N LEU A 36 -6.92 7.03 3.79
CA LEU A 36 -7.88 5.93 3.76
C LEU A 36 -8.65 5.79 2.43
N PRO A 37 -9.13 6.86 1.77
CA PRO A 37 -9.80 6.74 0.47
C PRO A 37 -8.87 6.11 -0.58
N LEU A 38 -7.60 6.50 -0.57
CA LEU A 38 -6.60 6.01 -1.52
C LEU A 38 -6.22 4.54 -1.25
N VAL A 39 -6.13 4.14 0.01
CA VAL A 39 -5.92 2.74 0.41
C VAL A 39 -7.12 1.88 0.00
N LYS A 40 -8.36 2.33 0.23
CA LYS A 40 -9.59 1.64 -0.20
C LYS A 40 -9.65 1.49 -1.72
N ALA A 41 -9.31 2.54 -2.46
CA ALA A 41 -9.25 2.51 -3.92
C ALA A 41 -8.21 1.50 -4.41
N SER A 42 -7.02 1.47 -3.80
CA SER A 42 -5.98 0.51 -4.14
C SER A 42 -6.39 -0.93 -3.86
N ALA A 43 -7.06 -1.18 -2.73
CA ALA A 43 -7.59 -2.50 -2.39
C ALA A 43 -8.66 -2.98 -3.38
N THR A 44 -9.57 -2.09 -3.76
CA THR A 44 -10.60 -2.35 -4.78
C THR A 44 -9.98 -2.63 -6.14
N ASN A 45 -8.98 -1.85 -6.53
CA ASN A 45 -8.24 -2.05 -7.78
C ASN A 45 -7.56 -3.43 -7.78
N ARG A 46 -6.93 -3.83 -6.68
CA ARG A 46 -6.32 -5.16 -6.55
C ARG A 46 -7.36 -6.28 -6.68
N PHE A 47 -8.53 -6.12 -6.08
CA PHE A 47 -9.63 -7.07 -6.22
C PHE A 47 -10.09 -7.22 -7.68
N LEU A 48 -10.31 -6.10 -8.36
CA LEU A 48 -10.72 -6.09 -9.76
C LEU A 48 -9.67 -6.71 -10.67
N MET A 49 -8.39 -6.36 -10.51
CA MET A 49 -7.31 -6.93 -11.30
C MET A 49 -7.16 -8.44 -11.09
N ASN A 50 -7.23 -8.90 -9.84
CA ASN A 50 -7.20 -10.33 -9.52
C ASN A 50 -8.40 -11.08 -10.11
N ARG A 51 -9.55 -10.43 -10.26
CA ARG A 51 -10.76 -11.02 -10.83
C ARG A 51 -10.80 -10.98 -12.35
N MET A 52 -10.24 -9.94 -12.98
CA MET A 52 -10.34 -9.73 -14.43
C MET A 52 -9.59 -10.76 -15.26
N GLY A 53 -8.56 -11.42 -14.72
CA GLY A 53 -7.79 -12.46 -15.42
C GLY A 53 -7.21 -12.01 -16.76
N ASP A 54 -6.52 -12.91 -17.47
CA ASP A 54 -5.80 -12.54 -18.69
C ASP A 54 -6.73 -12.08 -19.82
N ARG A 55 -7.93 -12.66 -19.90
CA ARG A 55 -8.94 -12.29 -20.91
C ARG A 55 -9.48 -10.88 -20.70
N GLY A 56 -9.73 -10.49 -19.44
CA GLY A 56 -10.20 -9.15 -19.09
C GLY A 56 -9.14 -8.10 -19.39
N PHE A 57 -7.88 -8.36 -19.01
CA PHE A 57 -6.76 -7.51 -19.38
C PHE A 57 -6.62 -7.34 -20.89
N LYS A 58 -6.70 -8.43 -21.66
CA LYS A 58 -6.63 -8.38 -23.13
C LYS A 58 -7.80 -7.62 -23.75
N ALA A 59 -8.99 -7.68 -23.16
CA ALA A 59 -10.14 -6.89 -23.61
C ALA A 59 -9.94 -5.39 -23.34
N VAL A 60 -9.49 -5.03 -22.13
CA VAL A 60 -9.19 -3.65 -21.75
C VAL A 60 -8.07 -3.08 -22.62
N ALA A 61 -6.99 -3.83 -22.84
CA ALA A 61 -5.89 -3.40 -23.71
C ALA A 61 -6.34 -3.17 -25.16
N ARG A 62 -7.17 -4.06 -25.72
CA ARG A 62 -7.74 -3.88 -27.07
C ARG A 62 -8.63 -2.64 -27.14
N TYR A 63 -9.43 -2.39 -26.11
CA TYR A 63 -10.28 -1.20 -26.06
C TYR A 63 -9.45 0.07 -25.92
N TRP A 64 -8.41 0.05 -25.07
CA TRP A 64 -7.47 1.15 -24.92
C TRP A 64 -6.77 1.51 -26.24
N MET A 65 -6.25 0.52 -26.97
CA MET A 65 -5.61 0.74 -28.27
C MET A 65 -6.58 1.35 -29.30
N ARG A 66 -7.86 0.95 -29.25
CA ARG A 66 -8.92 1.53 -30.09
C ARG A 66 -9.22 2.98 -29.70
N ASP A 67 -9.33 3.29 -28.42
CA ASP A 67 -9.58 4.64 -27.92
C ASP A 67 -8.41 5.58 -28.22
N GLN A 68 -7.17 5.11 -28.03
CA GLN A 68 -5.95 5.85 -28.36
C GLN A 68 -5.88 6.15 -29.87
N LYS A 69 -6.20 5.18 -30.73
CA LYS A 69 -6.26 5.40 -32.19
C LYS A 69 -7.29 6.44 -32.59
N ARG A 70 -8.37 6.61 -31.82
CA ARG A 70 -9.47 7.54 -32.11
C ARG A 70 -9.24 8.94 -31.53
N SER A 71 -8.66 9.01 -30.33
CA SER A 71 -8.58 10.25 -29.54
C SER A 71 -7.17 10.87 -29.53
N GLY A 72 -6.13 10.13 -29.94
CA GLY A 72 -4.73 10.57 -29.89
C GLY A 72 -4.13 10.61 -28.47
N ASP A 73 -4.96 10.78 -27.43
CA ASP A 73 -4.56 10.80 -26.03
C ASP A 73 -4.95 9.48 -25.30
N GLY A 74 -3.96 8.60 -25.12
CA GLY A 74 -4.14 7.33 -24.41
C GLY A 74 -4.24 7.47 -22.88
N LEU A 75 -3.90 8.63 -22.31
CA LEU A 75 -3.89 8.84 -20.86
C LEU A 75 -5.29 9.07 -20.30
N ARG A 76 -6.21 9.64 -21.09
CA ARG A 76 -7.58 9.91 -20.66
C ARG A 76 -8.34 8.63 -20.29
N PHE A 77 -8.16 7.57 -21.07
CA PHE A 77 -8.74 6.25 -20.79
C PHE A 77 -8.18 5.65 -19.51
N MET A 78 -6.85 5.69 -19.36
CA MET A 78 -6.20 5.18 -18.16
C MET A 78 -6.64 5.96 -16.92
N ARG A 79 -6.69 7.29 -17.00
CA ARG A 79 -7.19 8.13 -15.90
C ARG A 79 -8.61 7.70 -15.49
N ARG A 80 -9.52 7.47 -16.43
CA ARG A 80 -10.89 7.00 -16.14
C ARG A 80 -10.93 5.61 -15.48
N ILE A 81 -10.05 4.70 -15.88
CA ILE A 81 -9.95 3.38 -15.26
C ILE A 81 -9.38 3.46 -13.85
N TYR A 82 -8.35 4.29 -13.64
CA TYR A 82 -7.55 4.34 -12.42
C TYR A 82 -8.04 5.34 -11.36
N GLU A 83 -8.86 6.34 -11.74
CA GLU A 83 -9.44 7.29 -10.78
C GLU A 83 -10.48 6.61 -9.86
N PRO A 84 -10.52 6.98 -8.57
CA PRO A 84 -11.52 6.52 -7.62
C PRO A 84 -12.91 7.11 -7.93
N GLY A 85 -13.58 6.58 -8.97
CA GLY A 85 -14.94 6.96 -9.34
C GLY A 85 -16.04 6.16 -8.63
N LEU A 86 -17.29 6.48 -8.98
CA LEU A 86 -18.51 5.86 -8.44
C LEU A 86 -18.50 4.32 -8.52
N LEU A 87 -18.02 3.77 -9.64
CA LEU A 87 -17.90 2.32 -9.86
C LEU A 87 -17.06 1.64 -8.77
N ARG A 88 -15.92 2.22 -8.40
CA ARG A 88 -15.04 1.64 -7.36
C ARG A 88 -15.67 1.77 -5.98
N ARG A 89 -16.45 2.82 -5.74
CA ARG A 89 -17.22 3.00 -4.50
C ARG A 89 -18.31 1.92 -4.34
N MET A 90 -18.94 1.52 -5.45
CA MET A 90 -19.91 0.41 -5.47
C MET A 90 -19.26 -0.97 -5.34
N VAL A 91 -18.06 -1.16 -5.91
CA VAL A 91 -17.34 -2.44 -5.82
C VAL A 91 -16.65 -2.62 -4.46
N TRP A 92 -16.35 -1.54 -3.74
CA TRP A 92 -15.72 -1.58 -2.43
C TRP A 92 -16.37 -2.53 -1.41
N PRO A 93 -17.69 -2.54 -1.17
CA PRO A 93 -18.31 -3.48 -0.23
C PRO A 93 -18.03 -4.95 -0.60
N VAL A 94 -18.08 -5.29 -1.89
CA VAL A 94 -17.77 -6.63 -2.39
C VAL A 94 -16.28 -6.96 -2.20
N ALA A 95 -15.40 -6.03 -2.59
CA ALA A 95 -13.96 -6.19 -2.42
C ALA A 95 -13.56 -6.33 -0.94
N ARG A 96 -14.21 -5.57 -0.05
CA ARG A 96 -14.00 -5.63 1.39
C ARG A 96 -14.39 -7.00 1.94
N LEU A 97 -15.54 -7.55 1.55
CA LEU A 97 -15.99 -8.85 2.01
C LEU A 97 -15.11 -9.99 1.45
N ALA A 98 -14.72 -9.90 0.19
CA ALA A 98 -13.96 -10.96 -0.48
C ALA A 98 -12.46 -10.96 -0.13
N MET A 99 -11.83 -9.80 0.08
CA MET A 99 -10.38 -9.70 0.31
C MET A 99 -9.96 -9.39 1.73
N LEU A 100 -10.78 -8.77 2.59
CA LEU A 100 -10.29 -8.30 3.89
C LEU A 100 -10.65 -9.25 5.01
N ARG A 101 -9.66 -9.62 5.80
CA ARG A 101 -9.84 -10.32 7.07
C ARG A 101 -9.81 -9.31 8.21
N ARG A 102 -10.67 -9.53 9.21
CA ARG A 102 -10.62 -8.78 10.46
C ARG A 102 -9.41 -9.27 11.27
N GLY A 103 -8.70 -8.33 11.88
CA GLY A 103 -7.62 -8.57 12.82
C GLY A 103 -7.82 -7.73 14.06
N ALA A 104 -7.27 -8.19 15.18
CA ALA A 104 -7.12 -7.42 16.40
C ALA A 104 -5.63 -7.13 16.60
N SER A 105 -5.30 -5.88 16.93
CA SER A 105 -3.98 -5.54 17.43
C SER A 105 -3.85 -6.02 18.89
N SER A 106 -2.63 -6.19 19.39
CA SER A 106 -2.37 -6.43 20.83
C SER A 106 -2.97 -5.32 21.71
N ASP A 107 -3.04 -4.10 21.17
CA ASP A 107 -3.64 -2.91 21.78
C ASP A 107 -5.18 -2.85 21.67
N GLY A 108 -5.86 -3.95 21.37
CA GLY A 108 -7.34 -4.02 21.27
C GLY A 108 -7.96 -3.36 20.03
N ARG A 109 -7.20 -2.58 19.25
CA ARG A 109 -7.69 -1.93 18.02
C ARG A 109 -8.08 -2.95 16.95
N ARG A 110 -9.31 -2.82 16.45
CA ARG A 110 -9.83 -3.63 15.34
C ARG A 110 -9.37 -3.04 14.01
N HIS A 111 -8.74 -3.86 13.17
CA HIS A 111 -8.29 -3.45 11.85
C HIS A 111 -8.73 -4.44 10.77
N LEU A 112 -8.80 -3.95 9.53
CA LEU A 112 -9.00 -4.79 8.35
C LEU A 112 -7.66 -4.96 7.66
N ARG A 113 -7.25 -6.20 7.42
CA ARG A 113 -6.01 -6.51 6.72
C ARG A 113 -6.27 -7.36 5.49
N MET A 114 -5.44 -7.17 4.46
CA MET A 114 -5.36 -8.14 3.37
C MET A 114 -4.66 -9.40 3.89
N PRO A 115 -5.18 -10.61 3.61
CA PRO A 115 -4.48 -11.84 3.91
C PRO A 115 -3.21 -11.93 3.08
N PHE A 116 -2.14 -12.40 3.69
CA PHE A 116 -0.97 -12.82 2.94
C PHE A 116 -1.32 -14.04 2.11
N ARG A 117 -0.79 -14.08 0.89
CA ARG A 117 -0.82 -15.27 0.06
C ARG A 117 -0.02 -16.37 0.76
N LYS A 118 -0.44 -17.64 0.62
CA LYS A 118 0.38 -18.78 1.07
C LYS A 118 1.77 -18.70 0.41
N ALA A 119 2.81 -19.01 1.19
CA ALA A 119 4.17 -19.09 0.66
C ALA A 119 4.24 -20.11 -0.48
N LEU A 120 4.88 -19.75 -1.59
CA LEU A 120 5.28 -20.72 -2.60
C LEU A 120 6.58 -21.40 -2.20
N LYS A 121 6.88 -22.52 -2.86
CA LYS A 121 8.19 -23.20 -2.75
C LYS A 121 9.38 -22.25 -2.94
N ARG A 122 9.29 -21.29 -3.87
CA ARG A 122 10.34 -20.29 -4.12
C ARG A 122 10.47 -19.20 -3.04
N ASP A 123 9.42 -19.02 -2.23
CA ASP A 123 9.41 -18.03 -1.14
C ASP A 123 9.97 -18.64 0.15
N ILE A 124 10.13 -19.97 0.20
CA ILE A 124 10.82 -20.68 1.26
C ILE A 124 12.31 -20.50 1.02
N TRP A 125 12.89 -19.53 1.71
CA TRP A 125 14.31 -19.25 1.70
C TRP A 125 14.92 -19.72 3.00
N GLU A 126 15.91 -20.60 2.90
CA GLU A 126 16.76 -20.99 4.02
C GLU A 126 18.02 -20.11 4.00
N PRO A 127 18.32 -19.39 5.09
CA PRO A 127 19.51 -18.55 5.14
C PRO A 127 20.78 -19.36 4.94
N SER A 128 21.70 -18.88 4.11
CA SER A 128 23.07 -19.40 4.12
C SER A 128 23.77 -19.04 5.43
N THR A 129 24.84 -19.76 5.76
CA THR A 129 25.71 -19.45 6.90
C THR A 129 26.18 -17.99 6.87
N GLU A 130 26.62 -17.52 5.69
CA GLU A 130 27.01 -16.11 5.47
C GLU A 130 25.86 -15.14 5.77
N ALA A 131 24.63 -15.47 5.36
CA ALA A 131 23.47 -14.61 5.63
C ALA A 131 23.16 -14.52 7.13
N ILE A 132 23.39 -15.61 7.88
CA ILE A 132 23.26 -15.63 9.34
C ILE A 132 24.31 -14.72 9.97
N GLU A 133 25.58 -14.82 9.55
CA GLU A 133 26.68 -13.97 10.03
C GLU A 133 26.40 -12.49 9.78
N VAL A 134 25.97 -12.14 8.58
CA VAL A 134 25.53 -10.78 8.23
C VAL A 134 24.38 -10.34 9.14
N SER A 135 23.39 -11.21 9.39
CA SER A 135 22.28 -10.88 10.30
C SER A 135 22.75 -10.59 11.73
N GLU A 136 23.76 -11.30 12.23
CA GLU A 136 24.33 -11.08 13.55
C GLU A 136 25.13 -9.79 13.62
N GLN A 137 25.89 -9.48 12.57
CA GLN A 137 26.59 -8.20 12.43
C GLN A 137 25.61 -7.02 12.47
N TRP A 138 24.49 -7.11 11.73
CA TRP A 138 23.44 -6.10 11.76
C TRP A 138 22.78 -5.97 13.12
N LYS A 139 22.46 -7.09 13.80
CA LYS A 139 21.90 -7.06 15.18
C LYS A 139 22.84 -6.37 16.17
N LYS A 140 24.15 -6.63 16.08
CA LYS A 140 25.17 -5.96 16.91
C LYS A 140 25.24 -4.45 16.63
N THR A 141 25.11 -4.05 15.38
CA THR A 141 25.14 -2.63 14.94
C THR A 141 23.86 -1.88 15.34
N GLN A 142 22.69 -2.49 15.12
CA GLN A 142 21.39 -1.92 15.47
C GLN A 142 21.28 -1.60 16.98
N LYS A 143 21.80 -2.49 17.83
CA LYS A 143 21.84 -2.26 19.29
C LYS A 143 22.74 -1.09 19.70
N LYS A 144 23.72 -0.69 18.89
CA LYS A 144 24.60 0.46 19.16
C LYS A 144 23.99 1.80 18.75
N GLY A 145 23.14 1.82 17.72
CA GLY A 145 22.59 3.04 17.12
C GLY A 145 21.49 3.75 17.91
N ALA A 146 21.07 3.22 19.07
CA ALA A 146 20.07 3.85 19.93
C ALA A 146 20.65 4.90 20.90
N LYS A 147 21.88 5.39 20.68
CA LYS A 147 22.39 6.57 21.38
C LYS A 147 21.90 7.81 20.63
N THR A 148 20.79 8.37 21.11
CA THR A 148 20.27 9.74 20.92
C THR A 148 20.89 10.54 19.76
N SER A 149 20.19 10.59 18.62
CA SER A 149 20.57 11.41 17.45
C SER A 149 20.32 12.91 17.65
N PHE A 150 19.62 13.31 18.72
CA PHE A 150 19.36 14.69 19.08
C PHE A 150 19.65 14.86 20.57
N SER A 151 20.57 15.76 20.89
CA SER A 151 20.86 16.15 22.27
C SER A 151 19.98 17.35 22.62
N SER A 152 19.60 17.51 23.90
CA SER A 152 18.85 18.68 24.37
C SER A 152 19.62 20.00 24.22
N SER A 153 20.89 19.95 23.80
CA SER A 153 21.73 21.10 23.46
C SER A 153 21.67 21.52 21.98
N ASP A 154 20.93 20.81 21.14
CA ASP A 154 20.78 21.13 19.70
C ASP A 154 19.54 22.03 19.41
N GLN A 155 18.99 22.71 20.42
CA GLN A 155 17.90 23.70 20.32
C GLN A 155 18.39 25.12 20.62
#